data_AF-A0A7S2X0P8-F1
#
_entry.id   AF-A0A7S2X0P8-F1
#
_cell.length_a   1.000
_cell.length_b   1.000
_cell.length_c   1.000
_cell.angle_alpha   90.00
_cell.angle_beta   90.00
_cell.angle_gamma   90.00
#
_symmetry.space_group_name_H-M   'P 1'
#
loop_
_entity.id
_entity.type
_entity.pdbx_description
1 polymer ?
#
loop_
_entity_poly.entity_id
_entity_poly.type
_entity_poly.pdbx_seq_one_letter_code
_entity_poly.pdbx_strand_id
1 'polypeptide(L)'
;MARDSSVAVVVLGDLGRSPRMQYHTLSLVEQAGKEVHVVAYGGTQPHASLVHNSRVHLHALPTLVDFVGGLVPLERLPKPLVMIVKALFQVFVLLYALLVRVPGVGFVLLQTPPCIPTFAVCKLACLLKRSELVIDWHNFGYTLLALNLSQDHPLVSIAESYERLLGKLGDYHLCVTRAMRKELETNWGVMKAQVLYDRPPQFFQPLSYSELHSLFVKLSKDFAEPMHVRDCCCTDNGGANGSLSTRSASARTLFTEKQREASGGTSIVQVA
;
A
#
# COMPACT_ATOMS: atom_id res chain seq x y z
N MET A 1 29.69 -10.62 -8.30
CA MET A 1 28.28 -10.68 -8.74
C MET A 1 27.99 -9.45 -9.59
N ALA A 2 27.35 -9.63 -10.76
CA ALA A 2 26.89 -8.48 -11.55
C ALA A 2 25.89 -7.68 -10.69
N ARG A 3 26.05 -6.35 -10.58
CA ARG A 3 25.18 -5.52 -9.72
C ARG A 3 23.70 -5.73 -10.02
N ASP A 4 23.38 -5.98 -11.28
CA ASP A 4 22.04 -6.24 -11.80
C ASP A 4 21.42 -7.54 -11.28
N SER A 5 22.18 -8.43 -10.62
CA SER A 5 21.63 -9.64 -10.00
C SER A 5 20.95 -9.38 -8.65
N SER A 6 21.05 -8.17 -8.11
CA SER A 6 20.52 -7.83 -6.78
C SER A 6 19.65 -6.58 -6.77
N VAL A 7 18.62 -6.60 -5.93
CA VAL A 7 17.64 -5.52 -5.77
C VAL A 7 17.45 -5.19 -4.30
N ALA A 8 17.47 -3.91 -3.95
CA ALA A 8 17.02 -3.47 -2.63
C ALA A 8 15.53 -3.12 -2.67
N VAL A 9 14.75 -3.69 -1.76
CA VAL A 9 13.31 -3.40 -1.63
C VAL A 9 13.10 -2.57 -0.37
N VAL A 10 12.70 -1.32 -0.51
CA VAL A 10 12.55 -0.37 0.60
C VAL A 10 11.08 -0.21 0.96
N VAL A 11 10.75 -0.56 2.20
CA VAL A 11 9.40 -0.49 2.77
C VAL A 11 9.48 0.24 4.11
N LEU A 12 9.14 1.53 4.15
CA LEU A 12 9.13 2.28 5.41
C LEU A 12 7.84 2.03 6.21
N GLY A 13 7.58 0.75 6.47
CA GLY A 13 6.47 0.24 7.26
C GLY A 13 6.77 -1.19 7.73
N ASP A 14 5.80 -1.80 8.38
CA ASP A 14 5.86 -3.21 8.76
C ASP A 14 5.72 -4.09 7.51
N LEU A 15 6.79 -4.80 7.14
CA LEU A 15 6.82 -5.68 5.97
C LEU A 15 5.74 -6.76 6.05
N GLY A 16 5.48 -7.33 7.23
CA GLY A 16 4.46 -8.36 7.44
C GLY A 16 3.05 -7.87 7.14
N ARG A 17 2.84 -6.55 7.16
CA ARG A 17 1.57 -5.88 6.83
C ARG A 17 1.55 -5.27 5.43
N SER A 18 2.58 -5.49 4.60
CA SER A 18 2.60 -5.07 3.20
C SER A 18 2.59 -6.28 2.26
N PRO A 19 1.41 -6.87 1.94
CA PRO A 19 1.30 -7.97 0.99
C PRO A 19 1.94 -7.65 -0.37
N ARG A 20 1.73 -6.43 -0.87
CA ARG A 20 2.29 -5.96 -2.15
C ARG A 20 3.81 -6.11 -2.20
N MET A 21 4.52 -5.65 -1.17
CA MET A 21 5.99 -5.74 -1.16
C MET A 21 6.50 -7.14 -0.85
N GLN A 22 5.74 -7.93 -0.10
CA GLN A 22 6.03 -9.34 0.07
C GLN A 22 5.95 -10.08 -1.28
N TYR A 23 4.91 -9.85 -2.08
CA TYR A 23 4.78 -10.48 -3.41
C TYR A 23 5.76 -9.94 -4.44
N HIS A 24 6.11 -8.65 -4.38
CA HIS A 24 7.20 -8.12 -5.19
C HIS A 24 8.53 -8.80 -4.88
N THR A 25 8.84 -8.96 -3.59
CA THR A 25 10.06 -9.64 -3.15
C THR A 25 10.07 -11.09 -3.64
N LEU A 26 8.97 -11.83 -3.46
CA LEU A 26 8.87 -13.21 -3.95
C LEU A 26 9.02 -13.29 -5.48
N SER A 27 8.34 -12.42 -6.23
CA SER A 27 8.42 -12.41 -7.69
C SER A 27 9.84 -12.11 -8.20
N LEU A 28 10.55 -11.18 -7.55
CA LEU A 28 11.95 -10.88 -7.88
C LEU A 28 12.87 -12.09 -7.67
N VAL A 29 12.63 -12.87 -6.61
CA VAL A 29 13.45 -14.04 -6.29
C VAL A 29 13.09 -15.25 -7.15
N GLU A 30 11.80 -15.56 -7.26
CA GLU A 30 11.30 -16.77 -7.91
C GLU A 30 11.30 -16.67 -9.43
N GLN A 31 10.88 -15.52 -9.98
CA GLN A 31 10.71 -15.36 -11.43
C GLN A 31 11.93 -14.69 -12.07
N ALA A 32 12.48 -13.66 -11.43
CA ALA A 32 13.63 -12.93 -11.97
C ALA A 32 14.99 -13.47 -11.49
N GLY A 33 14.99 -14.45 -10.57
CA GLY A 33 16.19 -15.09 -10.06
C GLY A 33 17.14 -14.16 -9.29
N LYS A 34 16.63 -13.02 -8.79
CA LYS A 34 17.45 -11.98 -8.15
C LYS A 34 17.69 -12.29 -6.67
N GLU A 35 18.78 -11.76 -6.15
CA GLU A 35 19.01 -11.61 -4.72
C GLU A 35 18.31 -10.34 -4.23
N VAL A 36 17.58 -10.42 -3.12
CA VAL A 36 16.75 -9.30 -2.63
C VAL A 36 17.11 -8.91 -1.22
N HIS A 37 17.46 -7.64 -1.03
CA HIS A 37 17.70 -7.05 0.27
C HIS A 37 16.50 -6.18 0.66
N VAL A 38 15.70 -6.64 1.61
CA VAL A 38 14.53 -5.89 2.06
C VAL A 38 14.93 -4.98 3.21
N VAL A 39 14.71 -3.68 3.06
CA VAL A 39 14.95 -2.66 4.07
C VAL A 39 13.60 -2.20 4.59
N ALA A 40 13.24 -2.62 5.81
CA ALA A 40 11.93 -2.32 6.38
C ALA A 40 11.98 -2.12 7.89
N TYR A 41 10.93 -1.51 8.46
CA TYR A 41 10.77 -1.51 9.90
C TYR A 41 10.46 -2.94 10.37
N GLY A 42 10.91 -3.27 11.59
CA GLY A 42 10.50 -4.50 12.26
C GLY A 42 8.99 -4.51 12.56
N GLY A 43 8.46 -5.66 12.97
CA GLY A 43 7.06 -5.79 13.33
C GLY A 43 6.55 -7.21 13.15
N THR A 44 5.44 -7.33 12.43
CA THR A 44 4.76 -8.60 12.16
C THR A 44 5.65 -9.51 11.32
N GLN A 45 5.65 -10.81 11.62
CA GLN A 45 6.41 -11.77 10.83
C GLN A 45 5.88 -11.80 9.38
N PRO A 46 6.76 -11.62 8.37
CA PRO A 46 6.38 -11.80 6.96
C PRO A 46 6.00 -13.25 6.66
N HIS A 47 5.42 -13.46 5.49
CA HIS A 47 5.08 -14.80 4.98
C HIS A 47 6.28 -15.76 5.07
N ALA A 48 6.05 -17.00 5.51
CA ALA A 48 7.11 -17.98 5.76
C ALA A 48 8.03 -18.21 4.53
N SER A 49 7.46 -18.14 3.32
CA SER A 49 8.22 -18.24 2.07
C SER A 49 9.27 -17.15 1.88
N LEU A 50 9.14 -15.99 2.52
CA LEU A 50 10.18 -14.94 2.52
C LEU A 50 11.25 -15.22 3.56
N VAL A 51 10.83 -15.61 4.76
CA VAL A 51 11.73 -15.86 5.89
C VAL A 51 12.67 -17.04 5.64
N HIS A 52 12.16 -18.08 4.97
CA HIS A 52 12.94 -19.29 4.67
C HIS A 52 13.73 -19.20 3.35
N ASN A 53 13.65 -18.09 2.62
CA ASN A 53 14.33 -17.96 1.33
C ASN A 53 15.78 -17.49 1.51
N SER A 54 16.74 -18.31 1.08
CA SER A 54 18.17 -18.00 1.21
C SER A 54 18.64 -16.80 0.38
N ARG A 55 17.84 -16.35 -0.62
CA ARG A 55 18.12 -15.17 -1.45
C ARG A 55 17.45 -13.90 -0.94
N VAL A 56 16.74 -13.96 0.19
CA VAL A 56 16.09 -12.81 0.82
C VAL A 56 16.85 -12.44 2.08
N HIS A 57 17.30 -11.20 2.15
CA HIS A 57 18.03 -10.67 3.29
C HIS A 57 17.24 -9.51 3.91
N LEU A 58 16.75 -9.70 5.14
CA LEU A 58 15.97 -8.71 5.84
C LEU A 58 16.87 -7.78 6.66
N HIS A 59 16.78 -6.48 6.37
CA HIS A 59 17.49 -5.40 7.06
C HIS A 59 16.49 -4.57 7.84
N ALA A 60 16.35 -4.88 9.13
CA ALA A 60 15.48 -4.11 10.02
C ALA A 60 16.01 -2.69 10.26
N LEU A 61 15.12 -1.71 10.11
CA LEU A 61 15.34 -0.31 10.47
C LEU A 61 14.90 -0.09 11.93
N PRO A 62 15.75 0.48 12.80
CA PRO A 62 15.32 0.92 14.13
C PRO A 62 14.34 2.09 14.02
N THR A 63 13.37 2.17 14.93
CA THR A 63 12.55 3.38 15.09
C THR A 63 13.21 4.38 16.05
N LEU A 64 12.81 5.65 15.98
CA LEU A 64 13.31 6.67 16.91
C LEU A 64 13.02 6.29 18.37
N VAL A 65 11.87 5.67 18.64
CA VAL A 65 11.47 5.25 19.98
C VAL A 65 12.40 4.14 20.49
N ASP A 66 12.68 3.13 19.65
CA ASP A 66 13.58 2.03 19.99
C ASP A 66 15.01 2.54 20.27
N PHE A 67 15.47 3.51 19.49
CA PHE A 67 16.81 4.07 19.62
C PHE A 67 17.00 4.89 20.89
N VAL A 68 15.99 5.69 21.24
CA VAL A 68 16.05 6.58 22.42
C VAL A 68 15.74 5.84 23.72
N GLY A 69 15.11 4.66 23.67
CA GLY A 69 14.97 3.78 24.83
C GLY A 69 14.23 4.40 26.02
N GLY A 70 13.32 5.35 25.77
CA GLY A 70 12.60 6.07 26.83
C GLY A 70 13.41 7.15 27.57
N LEU A 71 14.67 7.40 27.19
CA LEU A 71 15.52 8.43 27.81
C LEU A 71 15.00 9.85 27.58
N VAL A 72 14.33 10.08 26.45
CA VAL A 72 13.69 11.36 26.12
C VAL A 72 12.17 11.16 26.12
N PRO A 73 11.42 11.92 26.93
CA PRO A 73 9.96 11.88 26.91
C PRO A 73 9.44 12.58 25.65
N LEU A 74 9.43 11.85 24.53
CA LEU A 74 8.96 12.32 23.22
C LEU A 74 7.54 12.89 23.29
N GLU A 75 6.71 12.39 24.21
CA GLU A 75 5.34 12.85 24.46
C GLU A 75 5.25 14.27 25.05
N ARG A 76 6.30 14.74 25.74
CA ARG A 76 6.35 16.09 26.33
C ARG A 76 6.87 17.15 25.38
N LEU A 77 7.41 16.75 24.22
CA LEU A 77 7.94 17.65 23.22
C LEU A 77 6.82 18.16 22.29
N PRO A 78 6.94 19.38 21.75
CA PRO A 78 6.01 19.88 20.75
C PRO A 78 5.93 18.92 19.54
N LYS A 79 4.71 18.53 19.14
CA LYS A 79 4.48 17.59 18.03
C LYS A 79 5.25 17.93 16.74
N PRO A 80 5.32 19.21 16.29
CA PRO A 80 6.10 19.54 15.09
C PRO A 80 7.59 19.24 15.23
N LEU A 81 8.17 19.50 16.41
CA LEU A 81 9.58 19.21 16.69
C LEU A 81 9.84 17.70 16.64
N VAL A 82 8.96 16.90 17.24
CA VAL A 82 9.06 15.43 17.20
C VAL A 82 9.00 14.91 15.76
N MET A 83 8.14 15.47 14.91
CA MET A 83 8.06 15.08 13.50
C MET A 83 9.34 15.42 12.73
N ILE A 84 9.94 16.59 12.96
CA ILE A 84 11.21 16.98 12.35
C ILE A 84 12.34 16.05 12.80
N VAL A 85 12.46 15.80 14.10
CA VAL A 85 13.47 14.87 14.64
C VAL A 85 13.28 13.47 14.07
N LYS A 86 12.04 12.98 14.00
CA LYS A 86 11.71 11.69 13.40
C LYS A 86 12.09 11.63 11.92
N ALA A 87 11.83 12.68 11.16
CA ALA A 87 12.22 12.75 9.75
C ALA A 87 13.75 12.73 9.58
N LEU A 88 14.49 13.52 10.37
CA LEU A 88 15.96 13.55 10.34
C LEU A 88 16.57 12.20 10.74
N PHE A 89 16.03 11.57 11.79
CA PHE A 89 16.42 10.23 12.19
C PHE A 89 16.17 9.22 11.06
N GLN A 90 15.01 9.29 10.41
CA GLN A 90 14.69 8.43 9.26
C GLN A 90 15.65 8.66 8.10
N VAL A 91 16.06 9.91 7.80
CA VAL A 91 17.11 10.20 6.81
C VAL A 91 18.39 9.44 7.14
N PHE A 92 18.89 9.60 8.37
CA PHE A 92 20.14 9.00 8.80
C PHE A 92 20.10 7.48 8.74
N VAL A 93 19.07 6.87 9.33
CA VAL A 93 18.96 5.41 9.43
C VAL A 93 18.77 4.77 8.06
N LEU A 94 17.92 5.35 7.20
CA LEU A 94 17.72 4.84 5.85
C LEU A 94 18.97 4.98 4.99
N LEU A 95 19.67 6.12 5.07
CA LEU A 95 20.91 6.33 4.34
C LEU A 95 22.00 5.37 4.83
N TYR A 96 22.14 5.18 6.14
CA TYR A 96 23.06 4.20 6.72
C TYR A 96 22.72 2.77 6.27
N ALA A 97 21.45 2.39 6.29
CA ALA A 97 21.03 1.06 5.83
C ALA A 97 21.37 0.85 4.35
N LEU A 98 21.00 1.81 3.48
CA LEU A 98 21.23 1.70 2.04
C LEU A 98 22.70 1.80 1.65
N LEU A 99 23.52 2.61 2.35
CA LEU A 99 24.93 2.80 2.01
C LEU A 99 25.85 1.76 2.64
N VAL A 100 25.61 1.40 3.91
CA VAL A 100 26.54 0.58 4.70
C VAL A 100 26.05 -0.87 4.84
N ARG A 101 24.78 -1.10 5.17
CA ARG A 101 24.27 -2.45 5.48
C ARG A 101 23.91 -3.26 4.24
N VAL A 102 23.30 -2.62 3.24
CA VAL A 102 22.95 -3.27 1.97
C VAL A 102 24.17 -3.31 1.07
N PRO A 103 24.50 -4.43 0.40
CA PRO A 103 25.59 -4.47 -0.57
C PRO A 103 25.29 -3.58 -1.80
N GLY A 104 26.20 -3.56 -2.78
CA GLY A 104 25.98 -2.80 -4.02
C GLY A 104 24.89 -3.46 -4.88
N VAL A 105 23.72 -2.84 -4.96
CA VAL A 105 22.58 -3.33 -5.76
C VAL A 105 22.46 -2.62 -7.11
N GLY A 106 21.84 -3.27 -8.10
CA GLY A 106 21.54 -2.63 -9.39
C GLY A 106 20.31 -1.72 -9.30
N PHE A 107 19.29 -2.16 -8.56
CA PHE A 107 18.01 -1.46 -8.45
C PHE A 107 17.60 -1.26 -7.00
N VAL A 108 16.95 -0.12 -6.72
CA VAL A 108 16.26 0.16 -5.46
C VAL A 108 14.78 0.33 -5.76
N LEU A 109 13.95 -0.62 -5.34
CA LEU A 109 12.50 -0.58 -5.43
C LEU A 109 11.92 0.06 -4.17
N LEU A 110 11.33 1.24 -4.30
CA LEU A 110 10.72 1.98 -3.20
C LEU A 110 9.20 1.96 -3.30
N GLN A 111 8.52 1.52 -2.24
CA GLN A 111 7.07 1.65 -2.11
C GLN A 111 6.68 3.03 -1.57
N THR A 112 5.72 3.71 -2.20
CA THR A 112 5.05 4.88 -1.61
C THR A 112 3.79 4.46 -0.85
N PRO A 113 3.36 5.18 0.20
CA PRO A 113 4.08 6.12 1.06
C PRO A 113 4.91 5.42 2.16
N PRO A 114 5.74 6.13 2.97
CA PRO A 114 6.00 7.58 3.01
C PRO A 114 6.98 8.09 1.95
N CYS A 115 6.67 9.26 1.39
CA CYS A 115 7.48 9.91 0.37
C CYS A 115 8.56 10.86 0.94
N ILE A 116 8.22 11.59 2.02
CA ILE A 116 9.15 12.50 2.73
C ILE A 116 9.77 11.75 3.91
N PRO A 117 11.10 11.80 4.10
CA PRO A 117 12.17 12.28 3.22
C PRO A 117 12.68 11.23 2.22
N THR A 118 11.98 10.11 2.11
CA THR A 118 12.41 8.86 1.46
C THR A 118 12.88 9.03 0.02
N PHE A 119 12.16 9.81 -0.80
CA PHE A 119 12.55 10.03 -2.20
C PHE A 119 13.96 10.62 -2.32
N ALA A 120 14.25 11.65 -1.53
CA ALA A 120 15.57 12.28 -1.52
C ALA A 120 16.66 11.28 -1.09
N VAL A 121 16.40 10.52 -0.03
CA VAL A 121 17.37 9.57 0.54
C VAL A 121 17.65 8.42 -0.43
N CYS A 122 16.61 7.82 -0.99
CA CYS A 122 16.75 6.74 -1.97
C CYS A 122 17.46 7.22 -3.23
N LYS A 123 17.12 8.40 -3.76
CA LYS A 123 17.81 8.93 -4.95
C LYS A 123 19.28 9.24 -4.67
N LEU A 124 19.58 9.83 -3.51
CA LEU A 124 20.96 10.08 -3.09
C LEU A 124 21.74 8.77 -2.95
N ALA A 125 21.16 7.75 -2.31
CA ALA A 125 21.79 6.44 -2.17
C ALA A 125 22.04 5.78 -3.54
N CYS A 126 21.06 5.85 -4.46
CA CYS A 126 21.19 5.38 -5.83
C CYS A 126 22.32 6.10 -6.58
N LEU A 127 22.42 7.42 -6.44
CA LEU A 127 23.49 8.22 -7.06
C LEU A 127 24.88 7.79 -6.55
N LEU A 128 25.02 7.60 -5.23
CA LEU A 128 26.29 7.21 -4.61
C LEU A 128 26.69 5.77 -4.96
N LYS A 129 25.74 4.84 -5.07
CA LYS A 129 26.00 3.44 -5.40
C LYS A 129 25.98 3.11 -6.90
N ARG A 130 25.59 4.08 -7.74
CA ARG A 130 25.30 3.88 -9.17
C ARG A 130 24.26 2.78 -9.38
N SER A 131 23.13 2.94 -8.70
CA SER A 131 21.95 2.09 -8.80
C SER A 131 20.80 2.90 -9.40
N GLU A 132 19.79 2.22 -9.93
CA GLU A 132 18.60 2.84 -10.50
C GLU A 132 17.43 2.79 -9.50
N LEU A 133 16.71 3.89 -9.36
CA LEU A 133 15.57 4.03 -8.46
C LEU A 133 14.27 3.67 -9.19
N VAL A 134 13.58 2.64 -8.73
CA VAL A 134 12.23 2.26 -9.15
C VAL A 134 11.24 2.71 -8.09
N ILE A 135 10.34 3.64 -8.44
CA ILE A 135 9.29 4.12 -7.53
C ILE A 135 8.00 3.35 -7.83
N ASP A 136 7.50 2.64 -6.83
CA ASP A 136 6.21 1.97 -6.87
C ASP A 136 5.12 2.82 -6.20
N TRP A 137 4.36 3.53 -7.03
CA TRP A 137 3.27 4.41 -6.63
C TRP A 137 2.05 3.58 -6.21
N HIS A 138 1.80 3.51 -4.91
CA HIS A 138 0.63 2.85 -4.35
C HIS A 138 -0.42 3.85 -3.85
N ASN A 139 0.04 4.96 -3.30
CA ASN A 139 -0.78 6.13 -2.98
C ASN A 139 0.10 7.39 -3.00
N PHE A 140 -0.53 8.55 -3.02
CA PHE A 140 0.15 9.83 -2.85
C PHE A 140 0.22 10.16 -1.35
N GLY A 141 1.40 10.52 -0.85
CA GLY A 141 1.56 10.80 0.58
C GLY A 141 0.84 12.09 0.99
N TYR A 142 0.79 13.09 0.11
CA TYR A 142 0.10 14.35 0.37
C TYR A 142 -1.41 14.18 0.54
N THR A 143 -2.05 13.24 -0.18
CA THR A 143 -3.49 12.97 -0.01
C THR A 143 -3.78 12.33 1.34
N LEU A 144 -2.93 11.41 1.81
CA LEU A 144 -3.02 10.83 3.15
C LEU A 144 -2.79 11.88 4.24
N LEU A 145 -1.88 12.84 4.01
CA LEU A 145 -1.67 13.96 4.91
C LEU A 145 -2.91 14.87 4.95
N ALA A 146 -3.54 15.13 3.80
CA ALA A 146 -4.76 15.93 3.68
C ALA A 146 -5.95 15.33 4.44
N LEU A 147 -6.04 14.01 4.56
CA LEU A 147 -7.05 13.34 5.39
C LEU A 147 -6.93 13.72 6.88
N ASN A 148 -5.72 14.05 7.36
CA ASN A 148 -5.47 14.36 8.76
C ASN A 148 -5.44 15.87 9.07
N LEU A 149 -4.98 16.70 8.12
CA LEU A 149 -4.76 18.14 8.32
C LEU A 149 -5.71 19.06 7.54
N SER A 150 -6.61 18.52 6.71
CA SER A 150 -7.38 19.21 5.66
C SER A 150 -6.58 19.51 4.38
N GLN A 151 -7.27 19.62 3.24
CA GLN A 151 -6.67 19.91 1.94
C GLN A 151 -6.05 21.31 1.86
N ASP A 152 -6.66 22.29 2.52
CA ASP A 152 -6.23 23.70 2.47
C ASP A 152 -5.01 24.00 3.37
N HIS A 153 -4.51 22.99 4.08
CA HIS A 153 -3.41 23.18 5.02
C HIS A 153 -2.07 23.36 4.27
N PRO A 154 -1.28 24.42 4.55
CA PRO A 154 -0.05 24.72 3.80
C PRO A 154 0.95 23.55 3.73
N LEU A 155 0.99 22.73 4.78
CA LEU A 155 1.86 21.56 4.88
C LEU A 155 1.49 20.48 3.85
N VAL A 156 0.22 20.37 3.47
CA VAL A 156 -0.24 19.49 2.39
C VAL A 156 0.26 19.99 1.04
N SER A 157 0.15 21.29 0.75
CA SER A 157 0.67 21.88 -0.49
C SER A 157 2.20 21.75 -0.61
N ILE A 158 2.93 21.89 0.51
CA ILE A 158 4.38 21.65 0.57
C ILE A 158 4.68 20.18 0.30
N ALA A 159 3.94 19.25 0.91
CA ALA A 159 4.14 17.82 0.71
C ALA A 159 3.83 17.42 -0.74
N GLU A 160 2.75 17.94 -1.33
CA GLU A 160 2.41 17.72 -2.74
C GLU A 160 3.53 18.23 -3.64
N SER A 161 4.02 19.46 -3.41
CA SER A 161 5.10 20.04 -4.19
C SER A 161 6.39 19.21 -4.09
N TYR A 162 6.73 18.76 -2.88
CA TYR A 162 7.88 17.89 -2.65
C TYR A 162 7.73 16.57 -3.41
N GLU A 163 6.58 15.91 -3.30
CA GLU A 163 6.31 14.64 -3.97
C GLU A 163 6.33 14.77 -5.48
N ARG A 164 5.78 15.86 -6.04
CA ARG A 164 5.79 16.15 -7.47
C ARG A 164 7.19 16.46 -8.01
N LEU A 165 8.03 17.14 -7.23
CA LEU A 165 9.39 17.47 -7.63
C LEU A 165 10.32 16.27 -7.52
N LEU A 166 10.35 15.60 -6.37
CA LEU A 166 11.28 14.49 -6.15
C LEU A 166 10.79 13.17 -6.72
N GLY A 167 9.47 13.01 -6.86
CA GLY A 167 8.87 11.86 -7.54
C GLY A 167 9.33 11.72 -8.98
N LYS A 168 9.65 12.83 -9.67
CA LYS A 168 10.23 12.82 -11.03
C LYS A 168 11.65 12.29 -11.11
N LEU A 169 12.37 12.21 -9.98
CA LEU A 169 13.76 11.79 -9.97
C LEU A 169 13.91 10.26 -10.01
N GLY A 170 12.82 9.49 -9.89
CA GLY A 170 12.84 8.05 -10.14
C GLY A 170 13.28 7.74 -11.57
N ASP A 171 14.07 6.68 -11.75
CA ASP A 171 14.52 6.24 -13.07
C ASP A 171 13.42 5.41 -13.75
N TYR A 172 12.66 4.65 -12.96
CA TYR A 172 11.49 3.90 -13.40
C TYR A 172 10.31 4.08 -12.43
N HIS A 173 9.09 3.92 -12.94
CA HIS A 173 7.88 4.10 -12.17
C HIS A 173 6.88 2.97 -12.41
N LEU A 174 6.37 2.40 -11.32
CA LEU A 174 5.24 1.47 -11.30
C LEU A 174 4.05 2.17 -10.62
N CYS A 175 2.83 1.84 -11.01
CA CYS A 175 1.64 2.40 -10.36
C CYS A 175 0.49 1.40 -10.32
N VAL A 176 -0.35 1.49 -9.28
CA VAL A 176 -1.47 0.57 -9.06
C VAL A 176 -2.58 0.62 -10.11
N THR A 177 -2.80 1.78 -10.74
CA THR A 177 -3.98 2.00 -11.59
C THR A 177 -3.68 2.86 -12.81
N ARG A 178 -4.50 2.69 -13.87
CA ARG A 178 -4.49 3.57 -15.04
C ARG A 178 -4.82 5.03 -14.70
N ALA A 179 -5.69 5.25 -13.71
CA ALA A 179 -6.02 6.59 -13.23
C ALA A 179 -4.79 7.28 -12.62
N MET A 180 -4.08 6.57 -11.75
CA MET A 180 -2.83 7.06 -11.16
C MET A 180 -1.76 7.30 -12.22
N ARG A 181 -1.63 6.42 -13.23
CA ARG A 181 -0.73 6.66 -14.36
C ARG A 181 -1.03 7.98 -15.06
N LYS A 182 -2.31 8.22 -15.38
CA LYS A 182 -2.74 9.46 -16.06
C LYS A 182 -2.44 10.71 -15.22
N GLU A 183 -2.64 10.62 -13.91
CA GLU A 183 -2.30 11.69 -12.95
C GLU A 183 -0.79 11.98 -12.96
N LEU A 184 0.03 10.92 -12.90
CA LEU A 184 1.49 11.00 -12.95
C LEU A 184 1.99 11.61 -14.27
N GLU A 185 1.42 11.19 -15.40
CA GLU A 185 1.79 11.71 -16.73
C GLU A 185 1.39 13.19 -16.89
N THR A 186 0.14 13.53 -16.54
CA THR A 186 -0.45 14.85 -16.83
C THR A 186 0.02 15.92 -15.85
N ASN A 187 -0.02 15.64 -14.55
CA ASN A 187 0.16 16.64 -13.50
C ASN A 187 1.56 16.58 -12.86
N TRP A 188 2.20 15.41 -12.91
CA TRP A 188 3.51 15.17 -12.30
C TRP A 188 4.63 15.05 -13.33
N GLY A 189 4.34 15.07 -14.63
CA GLY A 189 5.36 15.00 -15.68
C GLY A 189 6.16 13.68 -15.72
N VAL A 190 5.60 12.59 -15.19
CA VAL A 190 6.19 11.25 -15.19
C VAL A 190 5.63 10.47 -16.39
N MET A 191 6.36 10.49 -17.51
CA MET A 191 5.85 10.08 -18.83
C MET A 191 5.86 8.55 -19.10
N LYS A 192 6.45 7.74 -18.22
CA LYS A 192 6.68 6.30 -18.47
C LYS A 192 6.34 5.41 -17.28
N ALA A 193 5.28 5.74 -16.54
CA ALA A 193 4.83 4.88 -15.46
C ALA A 193 4.10 3.64 -16.00
N GLN A 194 4.53 2.45 -15.58
CA GLN A 194 3.87 1.20 -15.94
C GLN A 194 2.78 0.86 -14.92
N VAL A 195 1.61 0.46 -15.40
CA VAL A 195 0.52 0.02 -14.51
C VAL A 195 0.78 -1.42 -14.10
N LEU A 196 0.88 -1.65 -12.79
CA LEU A 196 0.98 -2.95 -12.17
C LEU A 196 -0.12 -3.09 -11.12
N TYR A 197 -1.20 -3.75 -11.55
CA TYR A 197 -2.33 -4.07 -10.69
C TYR A 197 -1.95 -5.10 -9.63
N ASP A 198 -2.47 -4.92 -8.42
CA ASP A 198 -2.41 -5.96 -7.40
C ASP A 198 -3.26 -7.15 -7.86
N ARG A 199 -2.65 -8.32 -7.88
CA ARG A 199 -3.35 -9.59 -8.16
C ARG A 199 -3.38 -10.42 -6.88
N PRO A 200 -4.51 -11.10 -6.60
CA PRO A 200 -4.56 -12.03 -5.49
C PRO A 200 -3.50 -13.13 -5.70
N PRO A 201 -2.78 -13.53 -4.63
CA PRO A 201 -1.84 -14.63 -4.70
C PRO A 201 -2.58 -15.95 -4.96
N GLN A 202 -1.87 -16.98 -5.40
CA GLN A 202 -2.48 -18.27 -5.75
C GLN A 202 -3.22 -18.94 -4.59
N PHE A 203 -2.88 -18.64 -3.33
CA PHE A 203 -3.60 -19.18 -2.17
C PHE A 203 -4.93 -18.48 -1.89
N PHE A 204 -5.17 -17.30 -2.48
CA PHE A 204 -6.43 -16.58 -2.35
C PHE A 204 -7.41 -17.11 -3.41
N GLN A 205 -8.08 -18.19 -3.06
CA GLN A 205 -9.05 -18.88 -3.91
C GLN A 205 -10.47 -18.73 -3.38
N PRO A 206 -11.50 -18.84 -4.23
CA PRO A 206 -12.87 -18.95 -3.78
C PRO A 206 -13.02 -20.08 -2.76
N LEU A 207 -13.71 -19.80 -1.65
CA LEU A 207 -14.00 -20.81 -0.62
C LEU A 207 -14.94 -21.89 -1.16
N SER A 208 -14.79 -23.11 -0.67
CA SER A 208 -15.78 -24.17 -0.89
C SER A 208 -17.11 -23.84 -0.20
N TYR A 209 -18.22 -24.43 -0.65
CA TYR A 209 -19.54 -24.17 -0.05
C TYR A 209 -19.61 -24.45 1.45
N SER A 210 -18.87 -25.44 1.95
CA SER A 210 -18.81 -25.79 3.38
C SER A 210 -18.04 -24.73 4.19
N GLU A 211 -16.90 -24.26 3.67
CA GLU A 211 -16.12 -23.18 4.27
C GLU A 211 -16.89 -21.87 4.26
N LEU A 212 -17.55 -21.57 3.14
CA LEU A 212 -18.40 -20.39 2.97
C LEU A 212 -19.58 -20.42 3.95
N HIS A 213 -20.29 -21.55 4.07
CA HIS A 213 -21.35 -21.71 5.07
C HIS A 213 -20.81 -21.50 6.49
N SER A 214 -19.68 -22.12 6.83
CA SER A 214 -19.04 -21.97 8.14
C SER A 214 -18.64 -20.52 8.43
N LEU A 215 -18.14 -19.80 7.42
CA LEU A 215 -17.81 -18.38 7.51
C LEU A 215 -19.07 -17.54 7.76
N PHE A 216 -20.14 -17.73 6.97
CA PHE A 216 -21.38 -16.97 7.13
C PHE A 216 -22.06 -17.27 8.47
N VAL A 217 -22.00 -18.51 8.98
CA VAL A 217 -22.49 -18.83 10.32
C VAL A 217 -21.69 -18.10 11.40
N LYS A 218 -20.36 -18.00 11.26
CA LYS A 218 -19.52 -17.22 12.18
C LYS A 218 -19.87 -15.72 12.14
N LEU A 219 -19.95 -15.16 10.93
CA LEU A 219 -20.25 -13.73 10.71
C LEU A 219 -21.72 -13.39 11.00
N SER A 220 -22.64 -14.36 11.02
CA SER A 220 -24.06 -14.12 11.26
C SER A 220 -24.31 -13.39 12.58
N LYS A 221 -23.45 -13.60 13.58
CA LYS A 221 -23.51 -12.92 14.87
C LYS A 221 -23.23 -11.42 14.73
N ASP A 222 -22.24 -11.07 13.91
CA ASP A 222 -21.85 -9.68 13.65
C ASP A 222 -22.86 -8.98 12.74
N PHE A 223 -23.52 -9.71 11.84
CA PHE A 223 -24.60 -9.18 10.99
C PHE A 223 -25.95 -9.07 11.70
N ALA A 224 -26.17 -9.84 12.78
CA ALA A 224 -27.40 -9.80 13.55
C ALA A 224 -27.52 -8.55 14.42
N GLU A 225 -26.41 -7.89 14.73
CA GLU A 225 -26.39 -6.61 15.45
C GLU A 225 -26.26 -5.45 14.46
N PRO A 226 -27.34 -4.69 14.19
CA PRO A 226 -27.26 -3.55 13.28
C PRO A 226 -26.34 -2.48 13.88
N MET A 227 -25.17 -2.28 13.28
CA MET A 227 -24.23 -1.22 13.69
C MET A 227 -24.79 0.18 13.42
N HIS A 228 -25.70 0.34 12.45
CA HIS A 228 -26.43 1.57 12.18
C HIS A 228 -27.92 1.28 11.93
N VAL A 229 -28.79 2.23 12.31
CA VAL A 229 -30.27 2.20 12.18
C VAL A 229 -30.75 1.94 10.73
N ARG A 230 -29.86 2.04 9.73
CA ARG A 230 -30.18 1.84 8.30
C ARG A 230 -29.68 0.51 7.72
N ASP A 231 -29.01 -0.33 8.50
CA ASP A 231 -28.45 -1.60 8.01
C ASP A 231 -29.45 -2.78 8.10
N CYS A 232 -30.66 -2.53 8.60
CA CYS A 232 -31.70 -3.56 8.68
C CYS A 232 -32.27 -3.87 7.30
N CYS A 233 -31.73 -4.89 6.62
CA CYS A 233 -32.37 -5.49 5.44
C CYS A 233 -33.53 -6.44 5.80
N CYS A 234 -33.79 -6.69 7.08
CA CYS A 234 -34.90 -7.54 7.51
C CYS A 234 -35.61 -6.91 8.71
N THR A 235 -36.82 -6.37 8.48
CA THR A 235 -37.83 -6.27 9.54
C THR A 235 -38.91 -7.28 9.19
N ASP A 236 -38.70 -8.54 9.58
CA ASP A 236 -39.83 -9.43 9.80
C ASP A 236 -40.52 -8.96 11.07
N ASN A 237 -41.36 -7.93 10.95
CA ASN A 237 -42.32 -7.57 11.98
C ASN A 237 -43.49 -8.56 11.87
N GLY A 238 -43.33 -9.71 12.52
CA GLY A 238 -44.46 -10.43 13.09
C GLY A 238 -45.12 -9.54 14.14
N GLY A 239 -46.08 -8.73 13.72
CA GLY A 239 -46.79 -7.81 14.60
C GLY A 239 -47.83 -7.00 13.84
N ALA A 240 -49.09 -7.36 14.05
CA ALA A 240 -50.26 -6.80 13.39
C ALA A 240 -50.41 -5.27 13.60
N ASN A 241 -50.99 -4.63 12.58
CA ASN A 241 -51.59 -3.29 12.56
C ASN A 241 -50.65 -2.08 12.74
N GLY A 242 -50.22 -1.49 11.61
CA GLY A 242 -49.64 -0.15 11.56
C GLY A 242 -49.64 0.40 10.15
N SER A 243 -50.29 1.54 9.96
CA SER A 243 -50.59 2.24 8.70
C SER A 243 -49.43 2.38 7.70
N LEU A 244 -49.74 2.09 6.44
CA LEU A 244 -48.91 2.25 5.25
C LEU A 244 -48.55 3.74 4.99
N SER A 245 -47.35 4.17 5.37
CA SER A 245 -46.77 5.42 4.88
C SER A 245 -45.81 5.10 3.73
N THR A 246 -46.34 5.16 2.50
CA THR A 246 -45.55 5.14 1.26
C THR A 246 -44.69 6.40 1.18
N ARG A 247 -43.41 6.30 1.57
CA ARG A 247 -42.35 7.19 1.07
C ARG A 247 -41.33 6.36 0.32
N SER A 248 -41.31 6.58 -0.99
CA SER A 248 -40.40 6.02 -1.99
C SER A 248 -38.95 6.02 -1.47
N ALA A 249 -38.42 4.83 -1.18
CA ALA A 249 -37.02 4.61 -0.89
C ALA A 249 -36.39 3.93 -2.11
N SER A 250 -35.81 4.75 -3.00
CA SER A 250 -34.90 4.29 -4.04
C SER A 250 -33.58 3.84 -3.38
N ALA A 251 -33.59 2.68 -2.72
CA ALA A 251 -32.38 2.01 -2.25
C ALA A 251 -31.77 1.22 -3.42
N ARG A 252 -31.16 1.96 -4.37
CA ARG A 252 -30.29 1.37 -5.40
C ARG A 252 -28.90 1.23 -4.78
N THR A 253 -28.53 0.04 -4.35
CA THR A 253 -27.13 -0.27 -4.05
C THR A 253 -26.46 -0.84 -5.30
N LEU A 254 -25.16 -0.58 -5.44
CA LEU A 254 -24.32 -0.92 -6.58
C LEU A 254 -24.27 -2.44 -6.91
N PHE A 255 -24.80 -3.28 -6.02
CA PHE A 255 -24.87 -4.74 -6.16
C PHE A 255 -26.24 -5.26 -6.62
N THR A 256 -27.23 -4.39 -6.86
CA THR A 256 -28.62 -4.79 -7.21
C THR A 256 -29.04 -4.51 -8.65
N GLU A 257 -28.14 -4.04 -9.52
CA GLU A 257 -28.44 -3.83 -10.93
C GLU A 257 -28.17 -5.12 -11.74
N LYS A 258 -29.16 -6.04 -11.71
CA LYS A 258 -29.61 -6.96 -12.78
C LYS A 258 -28.68 -7.03 -14.02
N GLN A 259 -28.19 -8.15 -14.55
CA GLN A 259 -28.70 -9.54 -14.72
C GLN A 259 -30.14 -9.77 -15.21
N ARG A 260 -30.87 -8.75 -15.66
CA ARG A 260 -32.14 -8.92 -16.39
C ARG A 260 -32.37 -7.80 -17.41
N GLU A 261 -31.52 -7.72 -18.42
CA GLU A 261 -31.86 -7.20 -19.76
C GLU A 261 -31.03 -7.97 -20.80
N ALA A 262 -31.42 -9.21 -21.08
CA ALA A 262 -31.00 -9.94 -22.29
C ALA A 262 -31.87 -11.19 -22.50
N SER A 263 -33.17 -10.99 -22.72
CA SER A 263 -33.98 -11.97 -23.45
C SER A 263 -34.40 -11.33 -24.76
N GLY A 264 -33.56 -11.49 -25.78
CA GLY A 264 -33.83 -11.05 -27.15
C GLY A 264 -32.55 -10.71 -27.91
N GLY A 265 -31.99 -11.69 -28.62
CA GLY A 265 -31.04 -11.43 -29.69
C GLY A 265 -29.66 -12.07 -29.53
N THR A 266 -29.52 -13.22 -30.18
CA THR A 266 -28.30 -13.94 -30.55
C THR A 266 -27.10 -13.03 -30.93
N SER A 267 -25.96 -13.17 -30.24
CA SER A 267 -24.67 -13.53 -30.87
C SER A 267 -23.52 -13.63 -29.86
N ILE A 268 -22.80 -14.74 -30.03
CA ILE A 268 -21.55 -15.15 -29.39
C ILE A 268 -20.44 -14.14 -29.69
N VAL A 269 -19.68 -13.68 -28.69
CA VAL A 269 -18.21 -13.53 -28.81
C VAL A 269 -17.55 -13.77 -27.44
N GLN A 270 -16.60 -14.71 -27.46
CA GLN A 270 -15.68 -15.10 -26.39
C GLN A 270 -14.88 -13.94 -25.79
N VAL A 271 -14.66 -14.04 -24.48
CA VAL A 271 -13.66 -13.28 -23.73
C VAL A 271 -12.28 -13.88 -24.02
N ALA A 272 -11.35 -13.02 -24.41
CA ALA A 272 -9.90 -13.20 -24.31
C ALA A 272 -9.32 -12.00 -23.55
#